data_AF-A0A162J1F0-F1
#
_entry.id   AF-A0A162J1F0-F1
#
_cell.length_a   1.000
_cell.length_b   1.000
_cell.length_c   1.000
_cell.angle_alpha   90.00
_cell.angle_beta   90.00
_cell.angle_gamma   90.00
#
_symmetry.space_group_name_H-M   'P 1'
#
loop_
_entity.id
_entity.type
_entity.pdbx_description
1 polymer ?
#
loop_
_entity_poly.entity_id
_entity_poly.type
_entity_poly.pdbx_seq_one_letter_code
_entity_poly.pdbx_strand_id
1 'polypeptide(L)'
;MLAWGVVRSPALDALHTRATRLVPGGVDTSLPEAWSPHISVSRRLRAEQLGQAVPLLGEPFTAGLAGVRFWDGDSRSITAL
;
A
#
# COMPACT_ATOMS: atom_id res chain seq x y z
N MET A 1 -1.87 -8.87 -8.42
CA MET A 1 -1.18 -7.55 -8.40
C MET A 1 0.31 -7.85 -8.38
N LEU A 2 1.13 -7.02 -9.03
CA LEU A 2 2.56 -6.99 -8.74
C LEU A 2 2.85 -5.75 -7.89
N ALA A 3 3.66 -5.91 -6.85
CA ALA A 3 3.98 -4.86 -5.92
C ALA A 3 5.35 -5.09 -5.28
N TRP A 4 5.97 -3.99 -4.86
CA TRP A 4 7.08 -4.02 -3.94
C TRP A 4 6.56 -4.17 -2.52
N GLY A 5 7.03 -5.18 -1.80
CA GLY A 5 6.82 -5.29 -0.36
C GLY A 5 7.60 -4.20 0.36
N VAL A 6 6.97 -3.52 1.32
CA VAL A 6 7.64 -2.50 2.14
C VAL A 6 8.06 -3.13 3.47
N VAL A 7 9.32 -2.93 3.85
CA VAL A 7 9.81 -3.36 5.16
C VAL A 7 9.20 -2.45 6.23
N ARG A 8 8.55 -3.05 7.24
CA ARG A 8 7.98 -2.31 8.35
C ARG A 8 9.08 -1.69 9.20
N SER A 9 8.86 -0.45 9.61
CA SER A 9 9.71 0.29 10.53
C SER A 9 8.84 0.93 11.60
N PRO A 10 9.37 1.25 12.80
CA PRO A 10 8.59 1.91 13.84
C PRO A 10 7.93 3.22 13.37
N ALA A 11 8.60 3.97 12.48
CA ALA A 11 8.06 5.20 11.92
C ALA A 11 6.86 4.95 10.99
N LEU A 12 6.93 3.90 10.15
CA LEU A 12 5.83 3.51 9.28
C LEU A 12 4.62 3.02 10.10
N ASP A 13 4.87 2.22 11.13
CA ASP A 13 3.83 1.70 12.02
C ASP A 13 3.13 2.81 12.80
N ALA A 14 3.90 3.80 13.30
CA ALA A 14 3.35 4.97 13.97
C ALA A 14 2.50 5.84 13.03
N LEU A 15 2.96 6.05 11.79
CA LEU A 15 2.20 6.77 10.77
C LEU A 15 0.89 6.05 10.45
N HIS A 16 0.95 4.75 10.18
CA HIS A 16 -0.23 3.94 9.88
C HIS A 16 -1.24 3.98 11.01
N THR A 17 -0.78 3.76 12.25
CA THR A 17 -1.60 3.85 13.46
C THR A 17 -2.30 5.21 13.61
N ARG A 18 -1.62 6.32 13.26
CA ARG A 18 -2.24 7.66 13.25
C ARG A 18 -3.28 7.78 12.14
N ALA A 19 -3.00 7.30 10.94
CA ALA A 19 -3.92 7.34 9.81
C ALA A 19 -5.21 6.57 10.09
N THR A 20 -5.13 5.37 10.67
CA THR A 20 -6.32 4.54 10.97
C THR A 20 -7.26 5.22 11.97
N ARG A 21 -6.73 6.03 12.89
CA ARG A 21 -7.56 6.83 13.81
C ARG A 21 -8.31 7.98 13.13
N LEU A 22 -7.81 8.48 12.00
CA LEU A 22 -8.45 9.55 11.23
C LEU A 22 -9.56 9.02 10.31
N VAL A 23 -9.64 7.70 10.13
CA VAL A 23 -10.62 7.04 9.25
C VAL A 23 -11.38 5.96 10.03
N PRO A 24 -12.40 6.34 10.83
CA PRO A 24 -13.26 5.38 11.49
C PRO A 24 -13.99 4.51 10.44
N GLY A 25 -13.96 3.19 10.60
CA GLY A 25 -14.60 2.26 9.65
C GLY A 25 -13.78 1.92 8.40
N GLY A 26 -12.45 2.13 8.45
CA GLY A 26 -11.55 1.61 7.42
C GLY A 26 -11.70 0.10 7.20
N VAL A 27 -11.37 -0.36 6.00
CA VAL A 27 -11.49 -1.78 5.62
C VAL A 27 -10.58 -2.67 6.48
N ASP A 28 -11.02 -3.90 6.78
CA ASP A 28 -10.30 -4.80 7.69
C ASP A 28 -8.84 -5.02 7.31
N THR A 29 -8.55 -5.18 6.02
CA THR A 29 -7.18 -5.37 5.49
C THR A 29 -6.29 -4.12 5.57
N SER A 30 -6.84 -3.00 6.04
CA SER A 30 -6.11 -1.76 6.31
C SER A 30 -5.79 -1.58 7.79
N LEU A 31 -6.25 -2.47 8.68
CA LEU A 31 -5.99 -2.39 10.11
C LEU A 31 -4.55 -2.84 10.44
N PRO A 32 -3.92 -2.32 11.52
CA PRO A 32 -2.50 -2.55 11.80
C PRO A 32 -2.05 -4.02 11.81
N GLU A 33 -2.90 -4.91 12.30
CA GLU A 33 -2.66 -6.36 12.41
C GLU A 33 -2.84 -7.12 11.08
N ALA A 34 -3.64 -6.58 10.16
CA ALA A 34 -3.98 -7.23 8.89
C ALA A 34 -3.36 -6.54 7.67
N TRP A 35 -2.65 -5.43 7.89
CA TRP A 35 -2.06 -4.62 6.85
C TRP A 35 -0.71 -5.18 6.38
N SER A 36 -0.61 -5.42 5.07
CA SER A 36 0.65 -5.71 4.38
C SER A 36 1.08 -4.48 3.58
N PRO A 37 2.04 -3.66 4.06
CA PRO A 37 2.45 -2.45 3.36
C PRO A 37 3.16 -2.80 2.04
N HIS A 38 2.72 -2.19 0.95
CA HIS A 38 3.26 -2.45 -0.37
C HIS A 38 3.08 -1.25 -1.32
N ILE A 39 3.94 -1.16 -2.34
CA ILE A 39 3.81 -0.19 -3.43
C ILE A 39 3.33 -0.96 -4.66
N SER A 40 2.07 -0.76 -5.02
CA SER A 40 1.48 -1.37 -6.22
C SER A 40 2.16 -0.84 -7.49
N VAL A 41 2.69 -1.72 -8.33
CA VAL A 41 3.24 -1.34 -9.65
C VAL A 41 2.32 -1.73 -10.80
N SER A 42 1.52 -2.79 -10.64
CA SER A 42 0.55 -3.21 -11.65
C SER A 42 -0.65 -3.93 -11.04
N ARG A 43 -1.77 -3.86 -11.74
CA ARG A 43 -2.99 -4.59 -11.41
C ARG A 43 -3.39 -5.49 -12.59
N ARG A 44 -4.12 -6.56 -12.29
CA ARG A 44 -4.65 -7.52 -13.28
C ARG A 44 -3.58 -8.19 -14.16
N LEU A 45 -2.37 -8.37 -13.61
CA LEU A 45 -1.35 -9.20 -14.22
C LEU A 45 -1.82 -10.67 -14.24
N ARG A 46 -1.74 -11.34 -15.39
CA ARG A 46 -2.04 -12.77 -15.50
C ARG A 46 -0.85 -13.60 -15.02
N ALA A 47 -1.09 -14.85 -14.62
CA ALA A 47 -0.05 -15.73 -14.07
C ALA A 47 1.11 -15.94 -15.07
N GLU A 48 0.80 -16.08 -16.36
CA GLU A 48 1.77 -16.32 -17.43
C GLU A 48 2.69 -15.11 -17.66
N GLN A 49 2.26 -13.92 -17.22
CA GLN A 49 3.02 -12.68 -17.36
C GLN A 49 3.98 -12.45 -16.19
N LEU A 50 3.84 -13.18 -15.08
CA LEU A 50 4.62 -12.95 -13.87
C LEU A 50 6.13 -13.16 -14.09
N GLY A 51 6.49 -14.24 -14.80
CA GLY A 51 7.90 -14.55 -15.11
C GLY A 51 8.59 -13.46 -15.94
N GLN A 52 7.84 -12.74 -16.77
CA GLN A 52 8.36 -11.62 -17.55
C GLN A 52 8.34 -10.29 -16.77
N ALA A 53 7.39 -10.12 -15.84
CA ALA A 53 7.20 -8.87 -15.14
C ALA A 53 8.17 -8.68 -13.95
N VAL A 54 8.48 -9.76 -13.20
CA VAL A 54 9.35 -9.68 -12.01
C VAL A 54 10.76 -9.14 -12.35
N PRO A 55 11.45 -9.60 -13.43
CA PRO A 55 12.76 -9.07 -13.79
C PRO A 55 12.78 -7.57 -14.12
N LEU A 56 11.64 -6.97 -14.45
CA LEU A 56 11.54 -5.54 -14.77
C LEU A 56 11.52 -4.63 -13.54
N LEU A 57 11.36 -5.18 -12.33
CA LEU A 57 11.22 -4.39 -11.12
C LEU A 57 12.52 -3.65 -10.74
N GLY A 58 13.68 -4.12 -11.18
CA GLY A 58 14.98 -3.55 -10.82
C GLY A 58 15.35 -3.82 -9.37
N GLU A 59 16.32 -3.07 -8.85
CA GLU A 59 16.81 -3.21 -7.48
C GLU A 59 15.89 -2.51 -6.46
N PRO A 60 15.84 -2.98 -5.19
CA PRO A 60 15.14 -2.30 -4.12
C PRO A 60 15.60 -0.85 -3.94
N PHE A 61 14.68 0.02 -3.54
CA PHE A 61 14.93 1.45 -3.39
C PHE A 61 14.34 2.00 -2.09
N THR A 62 14.89 3.11 -1.61
CA THR A 62 14.35 3.88 -0.49
C THR A 62 13.37 4.92 -1.01
N ALA A 63 12.25 5.10 -0.32
CA ALA A 63 11.27 6.13 -0.62
C ALA A 63 10.83 6.87 0.65
N GLY A 64 10.52 8.15 0.50
CA GLY A 64 9.85 8.96 1.51
C GLY A 64 8.34 8.96 1.34
N LEU A 65 7.63 9.41 2.38
CA LEU A 65 6.18 9.59 2.38
C LEU A 65 5.85 11.08 2.27
N ALA A 66 5.08 11.46 1.26
CA ALA A 66 4.70 12.87 1.04
C ALA A 66 3.39 13.27 1.72
N GLY A 67 2.55 12.30 2.08
CA GLY A 67 1.26 12.55 2.71
C GLY A 67 0.42 11.28 2.80
N VAL A 68 -0.71 11.38 3.51
CA VAL A 68 -1.67 10.30 3.65
C VAL A 68 -3.03 10.81 3.17
N ARG A 69 -3.75 9.94 2.47
CA ARG A 69 -5.13 10.17 2.05
C ARG A 69 -5.92 8.89 2.24
N PHE A 70 -7.21 9.01 2.52
CA PHE A 70 -8.12 7.87 2.43
C PHE A 70 -8.67 7.79 1.00
N TRP A 71 -8.60 6.59 0.42
CA TRP A 71 -9.23 6.29 -0.86
C TRP A 71 -10.35 5.29 -0.60
N ASP A 72 -11.57 5.68 -0.95
CA ASP A 72 -12.73 4.81 -0.91
C ASP A 72 -12.87 4.10 -2.27
N GLY A 73 -12.82 2.78 -2.26
CA GLY A 73 -12.91 1.94 -3.46
C GLY A 73 -14.31 1.90 -4.08
N ASP A 74 -15.35 2.04 -3.27
CA ASP A 74 -16.75 1.95 -3.70
C ASP A 74 -17.18 3.25 -4.38
N SER A 75 -16.95 4.38 -3.70
CA SER A 75 -17.27 5.70 -4.23
C SER A 75 -16.21 6.27 -5.18
N ARG A 76 -15.01 5.66 -5.23
CA ARG A 76 -13.84 6.14 -6.01
C ARG A 76 -13.45 7.57 -5.66
N SER A 77 -13.51 7.91 -4.37
CA SER A 77 -13.24 9.26 -3.85
C SER A 77 -11.99 9.32 -2.98
N ILE A 78 -11.47 10.54 -2.81
CA ILE A 78 -10.29 10.82 -1.98
C ILE A 78 -10.69 11.76 -0.85
N THR A 79 -10.36 11.38 0.38
CA THR A 79 -10.41 12.27 1.55
C THR A 79 -8.98 12.61 1.97
N ALA A 80 -8.65 13.91 2.03
CA ALA A 80 -7.39 14.36 2.62
C ALA A 80 -7.44 14.16 4.14
N LEU A 81 -6.37 13.62 4.72
CA LEU A 81 -6.24 13.33 6.16
C LEU A 81 -5.23 14.26 6.84
#